data_AF-A0A1B9AJ03-F1
#
_entry.id   AF-A0A1B9AJ03-F1
#
_cell.length_a   1.000
_cell.length_b   1.000
_cell.length_c   1.000
_cell.angle_alpha   90.00
_cell.angle_beta   90.00
_cell.angle_gamma   90.00
#
_symmetry.space_group_name_H-M   'P 1'
#
loop_
_entity.id
_entity.type
_entity.pdbx_description
1 polymer ?
#
loop_
_entity_poly.entity_id
_entity_poly.type
_entity_poly.pdbx_seq_one_letter_code
_entity_poly.pdbx_strand_id
1 'polypeptide(L)'
;MATLFIFISFILNVVALFAIILLFMRQNRLYEIKKQQEKLVADMEEMMNAYLLEMKEENEKLIKELSVSQAVQGSVSDSKRSVAKTVEETNLDTRLQEESLSIAVPSMQRVRAAKVYSMTSKTSEEVEKKQAEEKEMLPNQQEKPDDIFSLKDQGLSVEEIAQKLNKGKTEVELALKFADAGKNS
;
A
#
# COMPACT_ATOMS: atom_id res chain seq x y z
N MET A 1 46.01 -49.11 30.91
CA MET A 1 45.07 -49.04 29.76
C MET A 1 43.67 -48.59 30.19
N ALA A 2 42.98 -49.30 31.10
CA ALA A 2 41.61 -48.94 31.51
C ALA A 2 41.45 -47.57 32.20
N THR A 3 42.45 -47.13 32.96
CA THR A 3 42.43 -45.83 33.67
C THR A 3 42.35 -44.62 32.73
N LEU A 4 42.97 -44.70 31.55
CA LEU A 4 42.89 -43.65 30.52
C LEU A 4 41.47 -43.52 29.96
N PHE A 5 40.80 -44.65 29.70
CA PHE A 5 39.42 -44.65 29.23
C PHE A 5 38.45 -44.07 30.27
N ILE A 6 38.66 -44.39 31.56
CA ILE A 6 37.85 -43.82 32.66
C ILE A 6 38.08 -42.31 32.77
N PHE A 7 39.33 -41.84 32.65
CA PHE A 7 39.64 -40.41 32.68
C PHE A 7 38.99 -39.66 31.52
N ILE A 8 39.07 -40.21 30.30
CA ILE A 8 38.42 -39.64 29.11
C ILE A 8 36.90 -39.59 29.27
N SER A 9 36.28 -40.66 29.79
CA SER A 9 34.85 -40.68 30.09
C SER A 9 34.47 -39.62 31.11
N PHE A 10 35.29 -39.41 32.15
CA PHE A 10 35.05 -38.37 33.15
C PHE A 10 35.12 -36.96 32.53
N ILE A 11 36.13 -36.68 31.71
CA ILE A 11 36.25 -35.42 30.96
C ILE A 11 35.02 -35.20 30.07
N LEU A 12 34.59 -36.24 29.33
CA LEU A 12 33.48 -36.13 28.40
C LEU A 12 32.16 -35.84 29.13
N ASN A 13 31.96 -36.40 30.32
CA ASN A 13 30.81 -36.09 31.17
C ASN A 13 30.83 -34.63 31.66
N VAL A 14 31.99 -34.11 32.07
CA VAL A 14 32.12 -32.69 32.45
C VAL A 14 31.79 -31.77 31.28
N VAL A 15 32.29 -32.09 30.08
CA VAL A 15 31.97 -31.35 28.85
C VAL A 15 30.48 -31.44 28.52
N ALA A 16 29.86 -32.61 28.68
CA ALA A 16 28.43 -32.79 28.45
C ALA A 16 27.59 -31.95 29.43
N LEU A 17 27.92 -31.94 30.71
CA LEU A 17 27.27 -31.10 31.71
C LEU A 17 27.44 -29.60 31.39
N PHE A 18 28.63 -29.20 30.97
CA PHE A 18 28.89 -27.83 30.54
C PHE A 18 28.04 -27.45 29.31
N ALA A 19 27.94 -28.33 28.32
CA ALA A 19 27.09 -28.12 27.14
C ALA A 19 25.60 -28.01 27.52
N ILE A 20 25.11 -28.83 28.45
CA ILE A 20 23.74 -28.76 28.96
C ILE A 20 23.48 -27.41 29.62
N ILE A 21 24.40 -26.92 30.47
CA ILE A 21 24.27 -25.61 31.13
C ILE A 21 24.24 -24.48 30.08
N LEU A 22 25.14 -24.51 29.09
CA LEU A 22 25.15 -23.51 28.02
C LEU A 22 23.85 -23.50 27.20
N LEU A 23 23.32 -24.67 26.87
CA LEU A 23 22.05 -24.80 26.16
C LEU A 23 20.89 -24.29 27.02
N PHE A 24 20.86 -24.61 28.32
CA PHE A 24 19.84 -24.14 29.25
C PHE A 24 19.83 -22.61 29.35
N MET A 25 21.01 -21.97 29.46
CA MET A 25 21.12 -20.51 29.46
C MET A 25 20.59 -19.89 28.17
N ARG A 26 20.96 -20.46 27.01
CA ARG A 26 20.49 -19.99 25.71
C ARG A 26 18.98 -20.16 25.56
N GLN A 27 18.44 -21.29 25.99
CA GLN A 27 17.01 -21.59 25.92
C GLN A 27 16.20 -20.68 26.84
N ASN A 28 16.67 -20.42 28.06
CA ASN A 28 16.00 -19.52 28.99
C ASN A 28 15.92 -18.08 28.46
N ARG A 29 17.02 -17.58 27.86
CA ARG A 29 17.02 -16.26 27.21
C ARG A 29 15.99 -16.17 26.07
N LEU A 30 15.91 -17.21 25.23
CA LEU A 30 14.93 -17.25 24.13
C LEU A 30 13.49 -17.34 24.65
N TYR A 31 13.26 -18.04 25.75
CA TYR A 31 11.95 -18.14 26.39
C TYR A 31 11.49 -16.78 26.92
N GLU A 32 12.35 -16.03 27.60
CA GLU A 32 12.05 -14.69 28.10
C GLU A 32 11.73 -13.71 26.96
N ILE A 33 12.50 -13.75 25.87
CA ILE A 33 12.26 -12.91 24.69
C ILE A 33 10.90 -13.23 24.06
N LYS A 34 10.51 -14.50 23.94
CA LYS A 34 9.19 -14.89 23.41
C LYS A 34 8.06 -14.34 24.27
N LYS A 35 8.18 -14.43 25.59
CA LYS A 35 7.18 -13.87 26.52
C LYS A 35 7.07 -12.35 26.37
N GLN A 36 8.19 -11.66 26.19
CA GLN A 36 8.20 -10.22 25.93
C GLN A 36 7.57 -9.88 24.58
N GLN A 37 7.80 -10.71 23.54
CA GLN A 37 7.15 -10.53 22.24
C GLN A 37 5.64 -10.66 22.32
N GLU A 38 5.12 -11.66 23.04
CA GLU A 38 3.68 -11.82 23.23
C GLU A 38 3.04 -10.59 23.87
N LYS A 39 3.68 -10.05 24.93
CA LYS A 39 3.24 -8.81 25.56
C LYS A 39 3.30 -7.61 24.60
N LEU A 40 4.39 -7.47 23.85
CA LEU A 40 4.57 -6.39 22.88
C LEU A 40 3.48 -6.42 21.80
N VAL A 41 3.09 -7.61 21.33
CA VAL A 41 2.00 -7.75 20.35
C VAL A 41 0.67 -7.29 20.95
N ALA A 42 0.37 -7.67 22.20
CA ALA A 42 -0.84 -7.20 22.88
C ALA A 42 -0.84 -5.67 23.04
N ASP A 43 0.28 -5.09 23.48
CA ASP A 43 0.44 -3.63 23.62
C ASP A 43 0.32 -2.93 22.24
N MET A 44 0.78 -3.56 21.15
CA MET A 44 0.66 -3.06 19.78
C MET A 44 -0.79 -3.12 19.27
N GLU A 45 -1.54 -4.17 19.58
CA GLU A 45 -2.96 -4.28 19.24
C GLU A 45 -3.78 -3.18 19.93
N GLU A 46 -3.49 -2.89 21.20
CA GLU A 46 -4.11 -1.79 21.93
C GLU A 46 -3.80 -0.43 21.29
N MET A 47 -2.53 -0.17 20.96
CA MET A 47 -2.12 1.05 20.27
C MET A 47 -2.76 1.18 18.88
N MET A 48 -2.86 0.08 18.13
CA MET A 48 -3.50 0.06 16.83
C MET A 48 -5.00 0.35 16.93
N ASN A 49 -5.69 -0.19 17.93
CA ASN A 49 -7.11 0.10 18.17
C ASN A 49 -7.32 1.58 18.52
N ALA A 50 -6.46 2.15 19.38
CA ALA A 50 -6.51 3.56 19.71
C ALA A 50 -6.28 4.44 18.47
N TYR A 51 -5.29 4.12 17.65
CA TYR A 51 -5.01 4.84 16.41
C TYR A 51 -6.14 4.72 15.38
N LEU A 52 -6.71 3.52 15.20
CA LEU A 52 -7.84 3.31 14.29
C LEU A 52 -9.09 4.05 14.75
N LEU A 53 -9.31 4.13 16.07
CA LEU A 53 -10.40 4.91 16.64
C LEU A 53 -10.18 6.41 16.38
N GLU A 54 -8.99 6.92 16.68
CA GLU A 54 -8.62 8.33 16.42
C GLU A 54 -8.78 8.68 14.94
N MET A 55 -8.28 7.84 14.04
CA MET A 55 -8.41 8.03 12.58
C MET A 55 -9.88 7.98 12.13
N LYS A 56 -10.69 7.09 12.71
CA LYS A 56 -12.13 7.03 12.41
C LYS A 56 -12.83 8.30 12.88
N GLU A 57 -12.54 8.76 14.10
CA GLU A 57 -13.09 10.00 14.66
C GLU A 57 -12.68 11.22 13.83
N GLU A 58 -11.42 11.30 13.40
CA GLU A 58 -10.94 12.35 12.50
C GLU A 58 -11.66 12.31 11.15
N ASN A 59 -11.83 11.13 10.55
CA ASN A 59 -12.59 10.97 9.31
C ASN A 59 -14.07 11.40 9.48
N GLU A 60 -14.73 11.01 10.56
CA GLU A 60 -16.10 11.43 10.85
C GLU A 60 -16.19 12.96 11.06
N LYS A 61 -15.21 13.55 11.74
CA LYS A 61 -15.13 15.01 11.93
C LYS A 61 -14.95 15.74 10.60
N LEU A 62 -14.07 15.25 9.72
CA LEU A 62 -13.87 15.81 8.39
C LEU A 62 -15.14 15.72 7.54
N ILE A 63 -15.81 14.56 7.51
CA ILE A 63 -17.08 14.38 6.80
C ILE A 63 -18.13 15.35 7.35
N LYS A 64 -18.20 15.53 8.67
CA LYS A 64 -19.13 16.47 9.30
C LYS A 64 -18.84 17.92 8.90
N GLU A 65 -17.59 18.36 8.96
CA GLU A 65 -17.19 19.71 8.55
C GLU A 65 -17.46 19.99 7.06
N LEU A 66 -17.23 19.01 6.19
CA LEU A 66 -17.55 19.09 4.76
C LEU A 66 -19.06 19.13 4.51
N SER A 67 -19.84 18.29 5.20
CA SER A 67 -21.31 18.25 5.08
C SER A 67 -21.98 19.53 5.59
N VAL A 68 -21.49 20.11 6.70
CA VAL A 68 -21.96 21.41 7.22
C VAL A 68 -21.60 22.53 6.26
N SER A 69 -20.40 22.53 5.69
CA SER A 69 -20.00 23.52 4.68
C SER A 69 -20.86 23.43 3.41
N GLN A 70 -21.26 22.22 3.01
CA GLN A 70 -22.16 21.98 1.88
C GLN A 70 -23.63 22.39 2.19
N ALA A 71 -24.09 22.21 3.44
CA ALA A 71 -25.43 22.62 3.87
C ALA A 71 -25.56 24.15 4.03
N VAL A 72 -24.51 24.84 4.46
CA VAL A 72 -24.50 26.31 4.62
C VAL A 72 -24.40 27.04 3.27
N GLN A 73 -23.86 26.40 2.22
CA GLN A 73 -23.84 26.96 0.86
C GLN A 73 -25.16 26.78 0.10
N GLY A 74 -26.12 26.02 0.64
CA GLY A 74 -27.44 25.76 0.05
C GLY A 74 -28.60 26.57 0.64
N SER A 75 -28.39 27.46 1.63
CA SER A 75 -29.48 28.16 2.33
C SER A 75 -29.45 29.69 2.20
N VAL A 76 -29.33 30.19 0.97
CA VAL A 76 -29.82 31.54 0.64
C VAL A 76 -30.70 31.47 -0.60
N SER A 77 -31.86 30.83 -0.48
CA SER A 77 -33.08 31.18 -1.22
C SER A 77 -34.17 30.17 -0.85
N ASP A 78 -34.93 30.44 0.21
CA ASP A 78 -36.38 30.25 0.12
C ASP A 78 -37.09 30.87 1.33
N SER A 79 -37.63 32.07 1.14
CA SER A 79 -38.71 32.58 1.96
C SER A 79 -39.77 33.15 1.04
N LYS A 80 -40.96 32.55 1.12
CA LYS A 80 -42.22 32.83 0.37
C LYS A 80 -42.17 32.32 -1.08
N ARG A 81 -43.08 31.43 -1.48
CA ARG A 81 -44.50 31.77 -1.57
C ARG A 81 -45.40 30.57 -1.86
N SER A 82 -46.51 30.53 -1.14
CA SER A 82 -47.73 29.81 -1.45
C SER A 82 -48.43 30.35 -2.72
N VAL A 83 -48.97 29.43 -3.53
CA VAL A 83 -50.10 29.60 -4.48
C VAL A 83 -49.86 30.41 -5.77
N ALA A 84 -49.79 29.65 -6.87
CA ALA A 84 -50.39 29.85 -8.20
C ALA A 84 -50.63 31.28 -8.77
N LYS A 85 -49.96 31.60 -9.90
CA LYS A 85 -50.58 31.98 -11.19
C LYS A 85 -49.54 32.29 -12.30
N THR A 86 -49.81 31.73 -13.48
CA THR A 86 -49.61 32.27 -14.86
C THR A 86 -48.21 32.60 -15.41
N VAL A 87 -47.79 31.77 -16.38
CA VAL A 87 -47.16 32.03 -17.71
C VAL A 87 -46.45 33.38 -17.93
N GLU A 88 -45.15 33.37 -18.24
CA GLU A 88 -44.57 33.75 -19.56
C GLU A 88 -43.02 33.66 -19.56
N GLU A 89 -42.50 33.35 -20.74
CA GLU A 89 -41.09 33.23 -21.12
C GLU A 89 -40.32 34.55 -20.92
N THR A 90 -39.03 34.48 -20.56
CA THR A 90 -37.95 35.24 -21.23
C THR A 90 -36.58 34.96 -20.61
N ASN A 91 -35.73 34.32 -21.42
CA ASN A 91 -34.39 34.73 -21.84
C ASN A 91 -33.30 35.14 -20.83
N LEU A 92 -32.15 34.49 -21.08
CA LEU A 92 -30.77 35.00 -21.10
C LEU A 92 -30.10 35.29 -19.74
N ASP A 93 -29.16 34.43 -19.35
CA ASP A 93 -27.72 34.52 -19.68
C ASP A 93 -27.00 35.50 -18.75
N THR A 94 -25.95 35.03 -18.08
CA THR A 94 -24.56 35.47 -18.34
C THR A 94 -23.65 35.22 -17.13
N ARG A 95 -22.62 34.41 -17.40
CA ARG A 95 -21.28 34.33 -16.80
C ARG A 95 -21.16 34.06 -15.30
N LEU A 96 -20.84 32.79 -15.04
CA LEU A 96 -19.82 32.39 -14.09
C LEU A 96 -18.53 33.20 -14.35
N GLN A 97 -18.19 34.08 -13.41
CA GLN A 97 -16.84 34.59 -13.27
C GLN A 97 -16.20 33.82 -12.12
N GLU A 98 -15.28 32.94 -12.50
CA GLU A 98 -14.41 32.21 -11.58
C GLU A 98 -13.59 33.20 -10.75
N GLU A 99 -13.79 33.18 -9.43
CA GLU A 99 -12.78 33.67 -8.49
C GLU A 99 -12.48 32.55 -7.49
N SER A 100 -11.37 31.85 -7.78
CA SER A 100 -10.77 30.85 -6.92
C SER A 100 -10.24 31.49 -5.63
N LEU A 101 -10.93 31.27 -4.51
CA LEU A 101 -10.40 31.62 -3.19
C LEU A 101 -9.37 30.57 -2.75
N SER A 102 -8.09 30.93 -2.92
CA SER A 102 -6.96 30.11 -2.49
C SER A 102 -6.82 30.11 -0.97
N ILE A 103 -7.12 28.98 -0.33
CA ILE A 103 -6.82 28.77 1.09
C ILE A 103 -5.30 28.63 1.25
N ALA A 104 -4.70 29.54 2.01
CA ALA A 104 -3.28 29.60 2.31
C ALA A 104 -2.91 28.55 3.38
N VAL A 105 -2.44 27.39 2.93
CA VAL A 105 -1.76 26.39 3.77
C VAL A 105 -0.26 26.70 3.71
N PRO A 106 0.51 26.64 4.82
CA PRO A 106 1.93 26.97 4.84
C PRO A 106 2.67 26.24 3.73
N SER A 107 3.29 27.03 2.86
CA SER A 107 3.80 26.62 1.54
C SER A 107 4.75 25.41 1.58
N MET A 108 5.40 25.17 2.72
CA MET A 108 6.34 24.08 2.91
C MET A 108 5.71 22.69 2.74
N GLN A 109 4.45 22.50 3.17
CA GLN A 109 3.76 21.20 3.09
C GLN A 109 3.30 20.90 1.66
N ARG A 110 2.77 21.90 0.95
CA ARG A 110 2.40 21.78 -0.46
C ARG A 110 3.62 21.54 -1.35
N VAL A 111 4.72 22.24 -1.09
CA VAL A 111 5.99 22.06 -1.82
C VAL A 111 6.56 20.67 -1.59
N ARG A 112 6.48 20.13 -0.36
CA ARG A 112 6.94 18.75 -0.07
C ARG A 112 6.05 17.70 -0.72
N ALA A 113 4.73 17.83 -0.62
CA ALA A 113 3.80 16.91 -1.26
C ALA A 113 3.96 16.91 -2.79
N ALA A 114 3.99 18.10 -3.42
CA ALA A 114 4.23 18.22 -4.85
C ALA A 114 5.60 17.67 -5.27
N LYS A 115 6.64 17.87 -4.44
CA LYS A 115 7.98 17.32 -4.69
C LYS A 115 7.97 15.79 -4.67
N VAL A 116 7.35 15.16 -3.67
CA VAL A 116 7.26 13.70 -3.56
C VAL A 116 6.45 13.12 -4.73
N TYR A 117 5.28 13.69 -5.05
CA TYR A 117 4.48 13.26 -6.20
C TYR A 117 5.24 13.45 -7.52
N SER A 118 5.95 14.56 -7.70
CA SER A 118 6.78 14.80 -8.90
C SER A 118 8.02 13.91 -8.96
N MET A 119 8.55 13.46 -7.82
CA MET A 119 9.67 12.52 -7.77
C MET A 119 9.22 11.11 -8.12
N THR A 120 8.03 10.70 -7.69
CA THR A 120 7.44 9.41 -8.09
C THR A 120 7.10 9.41 -9.58
N SER A 121 6.58 10.51 -10.14
CA SER A 121 6.32 10.60 -11.59
C SER A 121 7.59 10.77 -12.43
N LYS A 122 8.60 11.49 -11.94
CA LYS A 122 9.92 11.60 -12.62
C LYS A 122 10.76 10.33 -12.51
N THR A 123 10.56 9.49 -11.50
CA THR A 123 11.19 8.15 -11.45
C THR A 123 10.61 7.26 -12.56
N SER A 124 9.35 7.46 -12.96
CA SER A 124 8.79 6.80 -14.15
C SER A 124 9.36 7.35 -15.47
N GLU A 125 9.67 8.65 -15.57
CA GLU A 125 10.24 9.25 -16.80
C GLU A 125 11.78 9.11 -16.92
N GLU A 126 12.52 8.97 -15.81
CA GLU A 126 14.00 8.84 -15.84
C GLU A 126 14.46 7.39 -15.99
N VAL A 127 13.61 6.40 -15.67
CA VAL A 127 13.83 5.00 -16.07
C VAL A 127 13.68 4.83 -17.60
N GLU A 128 12.91 5.71 -18.25
CA GLU A 128 12.72 5.73 -19.71
C GLU A 128 13.91 6.31 -20.49
N LYS A 129 14.78 7.13 -19.87
CA LYS A 129 15.93 7.76 -20.56
C LYS A 129 17.29 7.10 -20.31
N LYS A 130 17.45 6.29 -19.26
CA LYS A 130 18.75 5.65 -18.93
C LYS A 130 18.98 4.28 -19.56
N GLN A 131 18.06 3.77 -20.38
CA GLN A 131 18.26 2.53 -21.15
C GLN A 131 18.49 2.76 -22.65
N ALA A 132 18.60 4.02 -23.09
CA ALA A 132 18.66 4.38 -24.52
C ALA A 132 20.08 4.49 -25.12
N GLU A 133 21.17 4.33 -24.37
CA GLU A 133 22.54 4.57 -24.89
C GLU A 133 23.43 3.31 -25.02
N GLU A 134 22.99 2.11 -24.65
CA GLU A 134 23.86 0.92 -24.69
C GLU A 134 23.31 -0.27 -25.50
N LYS A 135 22.73 -0.02 -26.69
CA LYS A 135 22.67 -1.03 -27.77
C LYS A 135 22.20 -0.42 -29.10
N GLU A 136 23.05 0.40 -29.70
CA GLU A 136 23.11 0.50 -31.16
C GLU A 136 23.65 -0.81 -31.73
N MET A 137 22.78 -1.77 -32.07
CA MET A 137 22.96 -2.75 -33.15
C MET A 137 21.57 -3.22 -33.64
N LEU A 138 21.12 -2.68 -34.77
CA LEU A 138 19.88 -3.01 -35.50
C LEU A 138 19.91 -4.44 -36.14
N PRO A 139 18.80 -5.03 -36.66
CA PRO A 139 17.49 -4.40 -36.96
C PRO A 139 16.21 -5.18 -36.52
N ASN A 140 15.20 -4.38 -36.18
CA ASN A 140 13.79 -4.50 -36.61
C ASN A 140 13.05 -5.85 -36.44
N GLN A 141 12.36 -6.01 -35.31
CA GLN A 141 10.93 -6.38 -35.29
C GLN A 141 10.31 -6.05 -33.93
N GLN A 142 9.05 -5.68 -33.98
CA GLN A 142 8.30 -4.93 -32.97
C GLN A 142 7.75 -5.87 -31.90
N GLU A 143 8.29 -5.86 -30.68
CA GLU A 143 7.75 -6.68 -29.59
C GLU A 143 7.28 -5.79 -28.42
N LYS A 144 5.96 -5.78 -28.21
CA LYS A 144 5.33 -5.31 -26.97
C LYS A 144 5.98 -6.03 -25.78
N PRO A 145 6.07 -5.40 -24.59
CA PRO A 145 6.41 -6.13 -23.38
C PRO A 145 5.43 -7.31 -23.23
N ASP A 146 5.97 -8.51 -23.03
CA ASP A 146 5.20 -9.73 -22.79
C ASP A 146 4.38 -9.58 -21.49
N ASP A 147 3.13 -9.14 -21.62
CA ASP A 147 2.21 -9.00 -20.49
C ASP A 147 1.46 -10.31 -20.24
N ILE A 148 1.12 -10.58 -18.97
CA ILE A 148 0.33 -11.75 -18.53
C ILE A 148 -0.91 -11.96 -19.42
N PHE A 149 -1.58 -10.87 -19.80
CA PHE A 149 -2.78 -10.88 -20.64
C PHE A 149 -2.48 -11.26 -22.09
N SER A 150 -1.40 -10.74 -22.66
CA SER A 150 -0.99 -11.08 -24.03
C SER A 150 -0.63 -12.56 -24.17
N LEU A 151 0.03 -13.13 -23.16
CA LEU A 151 0.39 -14.54 -23.12
C LEU A 151 -0.83 -15.43 -22.86
N LYS A 152 -1.80 -14.95 -22.06
CA LYS A 152 -3.07 -15.66 -21.86
C LYS A 152 -3.92 -15.68 -23.13
N ASP A 153 -3.97 -14.57 -23.86
CA ASP A 153 -4.67 -14.45 -25.14
C ASP A 153 -4.03 -15.31 -26.24
N GLN A 154 -2.71 -15.55 -26.13
CA GLN A 154 -1.98 -16.53 -26.95
C GLN A 154 -2.25 -17.99 -26.57
N GLY A 155 -3.09 -18.24 -25.56
CA GLY A 155 -3.53 -19.58 -25.16
C GLY A 155 -2.56 -20.34 -24.24
N LEU A 156 -1.53 -19.67 -23.72
CA LEU A 156 -0.56 -20.29 -22.79
C LEU A 156 -1.23 -20.64 -21.45
N SER A 157 -0.74 -21.72 -20.84
CA SER A 157 -1.17 -22.12 -19.50
C SER A 157 -0.64 -21.15 -18.45
N VAL A 158 -1.33 -21.06 -17.30
CA VAL A 158 -0.92 -20.22 -16.17
C VAL A 158 0.51 -20.52 -15.71
N GLU A 159 0.94 -21.77 -15.87
CA GLU A 159 2.24 -22.27 -15.45
C GLU A 159 3.36 -21.82 -16.40
N GLU A 160 3.10 -21.83 -17.70
CA GLU A 160 4.03 -21.34 -18.73
C GLU A 160 4.17 -19.81 -18.65
N ILE A 161 3.08 -19.10 -18.37
CA ILE A 161 3.09 -17.65 -18.14
C ILE A 161 3.93 -17.30 -16.90
N ALA A 162 3.74 -18.04 -15.80
CA ALA A 162 4.51 -17.88 -14.58
C ALA A 162 6.01 -18.10 -14.81
N GLN A 163 6.39 -19.12 -15.59
CA GLN A 163 7.79 -19.38 -15.94
C GLN A 163 8.35 -18.31 -16.87
N LYS A 164 7.61 -17.89 -17.91
CA LYS A 164 8.07 -16.91 -18.90
C LYS A 164 8.29 -15.52 -18.28
N LEU A 165 7.45 -15.13 -17.31
CA LEU A 165 7.52 -13.84 -16.63
C LEU A 165 8.25 -13.87 -15.28
N ASN A 166 8.79 -15.04 -14.89
CA ASN A 166 9.43 -15.27 -13.60
C ASN A 166 8.55 -14.80 -12.41
N LYS A 167 7.27 -15.19 -12.45
CA LYS A 167 6.24 -14.89 -11.45
C LYS A 167 5.72 -16.15 -10.77
N GLY A 168 5.09 -16.02 -9.61
CA GLY A 168 4.42 -17.16 -8.96
C GLY A 168 3.19 -17.62 -9.73
N LYS A 169 2.93 -18.94 -9.80
CA LYS A 169 1.70 -19.50 -10.40
C LYS A 169 0.43 -18.87 -9.79
N THR A 170 0.45 -18.67 -8.48
CA THR A 170 -0.64 -18.02 -7.72
C THR A 170 -0.81 -16.55 -8.07
N GLU A 171 0.29 -15.83 -8.32
CA GLU A 171 0.26 -14.40 -8.69
C GLU A 171 -0.34 -14.20 -10.07
N VAL A 172 0.03 -15.05 -11.03
CA VAL A 172 -0.55 -15.04 -12.39
C VAL A 172 -2.05 -15.39 -12.34
N GLU A 173 -2.44 -16.37 -11.51
CA GLU A 173 -3.85 -16.73 -11.33
C GLU A 173 -4.66 -15.59 -10.70
N LEU A 174 -4.13 -14.92 -9.69
CA LEU A 174 -4.75 -13.74 -9.07
C LEU A 174 -4.89 -12.60 -10.10
N ALA A 175 -3.83 -12.30 -10.86
CA ALA A 175 -3.84 -11.23 -11.84
C ALA A 175 -4.93 -11.41 -12.90
N LEU A 176 -5.13 -12.64 -13.38
CA LEU A 176 -6.22 -12.98 -14.31
C LEU A 176 -7.60 -12.83 -13.65
N LYS A 177 -7.78 -13.35 -12.43
CA LYS A 177 -9.06 -13.26 -11.69
C LYS A 177 -9.48 -11.83 -11.40
N PHE A 178 -8.55 -10.94 -11.03
CA PHE A 178 -8.86 -9.53 -10.79
C PHE A 178 -9.23 -8.79 -12.07
N ALA A 179 -8.61 -9.12 -13.20
CA ALA A 179 -8.95 -8.54 -14.49
C ALA A 179 -10.36 -8.96 -14.96
N ASP A 180 -10.72 -10.23 -14.77
CA ASP A 180 -12.06 -10.73 -15.11
C ASP A 180 -13.15 -10.15 -14.19
N ALA A 181 -12.85 -9.96 -12.91
CA ALA A 181 -13.75 -9.32 -11.96
C ALA A 181 -14.00 -7.83 -12.30
N GLY A 182 -13.00 -7.13 -12.82
CA GLY A 182 -13.11 -5.72 -13.24
C GLY A 182 -13.86 -5.51 -14.57
N LYS A 183 -13.95 -6.52 -15.44
CA LYS A 183 -14.71 -6.44 -16.71
C LYS A 183 -16.20 -6.69 -16.56
N ASN A 184 -16.63 -7.29 -15.44
CA ASN A 184 -18.03 -7.69 -15.18
C ASN A 184 -18.75 -6.78 -14.16
N SER A 185 -18.16 -5.63 -13.81
CA SER A 185 -18.75 -4.59 -12.94
C SER A 185 -19.02 -3.31 -13.71
#